data_AF-A0A3S0E7B3-F1
#
_entry.id   AF-A0A3S0E7B3-F1
#
_cell.length_a   1.000
_cell.length_b   1.000
_cell.length_c   1.000
_cell.angle_alpha   90.00
_cell.angle_beta   90.00
_cell.angle_gamma   90.00
#
_symmetry.space_group_name_H-M   'P 1'
#
loop_
_entity.id
_entity.type
_entity.pdbx_description
1 polymer ?
#
loop_
_entity_poly.entity_id
_entity_poly.type
_entity_poly.pdbx_seq_one_letter_code
_entity_poly.pdbx_strand_id
1 'polypeptide(L)'
;MAKVLKAGALWLAIMVLVWLITIWRWQSSGHDASTADIIWQLLVLPLALTGFFLAVLWGVVRLREQATAPIVAASAPSASIGEAMSAKAASRPVADPLSDEAQRRLSACVLAEAVTLAAGADALSAWSSLQTQRVRPQLDRAFQDVDGMPVFTSRVADLDMRDWLDAHAELAQGAGQASILPEHVLRGLALLEAPLHQMLLAIGDLGLLPDDEHAALAHAHKEARSPVADMGMKAHLSGVGAPVNVAQAQARAAVAPQLTVRLLLPSHWSGEDHAVAVDWVRSQCGGLLDWAEARRAKGLLWLTEPIERPEDLWQEIDRQMVQWSRDARPELLLILAVDTAVNEHGVERMQSVGELFTSSHQTGKVPGEAAAGLLLANAHWQGLAEAQAASWVRMWRPVLATRDKSADAAGRVGATTLGVALQQAASLNQADKDAVLVVSDADHRASRTAELFEAFQDAMPGVDPMLAVTRVGEACGEMGLARTLVPSVLACAALRAGEAADQVALAAHVQSSHERVVVALAPWRAGEPVVA
;
A
#
# COMPACT_ATOMS: atom_id res chain seq x y z
N MET A 1 29.16 30.13 12.13
CA MET A 1 28.96 31.09 11.03
C MET A 1 28.00 30.59 9.95
N ALA A 2 28.10 29.35 9.45
CA ALA A 2 27.26 28.84 8.35
C ALA A 2 25.73 28.88 8.60
N LYS A 3 25.27 28.63 9.84
CA LYS A 3 23.82 28.67 10.17
C LYS A 3 23.24 30.09 10.12
N VAL A 4 24.00 31.09 10.54
CA VAL A 4 23.60 32.50 10.52
C VAL A 4 23.55 33.03 9.08
N LEU A 5 24.50 32.60 8.23
CA LEU A 5 24.50 32.91 6.80
C LEU A 5 23.30 32.31 6.06
N LYS A 6 22.93 31.05 6.38
CA LYS A 6 21.74 30.40 5.80
C LYS A 6 20.43 31.08 6.22
N ALA A 7 20.31 31.45 7.49
CA ALA A 7 19.14 32.18 8.00
C ALA A 7 19.02 33.58 7.37
N GLY A 8 20.15 34.29 7.21
CA GLY A 8 20.18 35.59 6.54
C GLY A 8 19.82 35.51 5.05
N ALA A 9 20.33 34.50 4.34
CA ALA A 9 20.00 34.28 2.92
C ALA A 9 18.52 33.94 2.70
N LEU A 10 17.93 33.14 3.59
CA LEU A 10 16.52 32.78 3.55
C LEU A 10 15.62 34.00 3.82
N TRP A 11 15.97 34.83 4.81
CA TRP A 11 15.24 36.07 5.10
C TRP A 11 15.23 37.01 3.90
N LEU A 12 16.40 37.18 3.26
CA LEU A 12 16.54 38.02 2.08
C LEU A 12 15.72 37.47 0.90
N ALA A 13 15.70 36.15 0.70
CA ALA A 13 14.89 35.51 -0.34
C ALA A 13 13.38 35.73 -0.13
N ILE A 14 12.88 35.58 1.11
CA ILE A 14 11.47 35.82 1.44
C ILE A 14 11.10 37.29 1.20
N MET A 15 11.96 38.23 1.62
CA MET A 15 11.75 39.66 1.36
C MET A 15 11.68 39.97 -0.13
N VAL A 16 12.64 39.49 -0.92
CA VAL A 16 12.68 39.72 -2.37
C VAL A 16 11.44 39.15 -3.04
N LEU A 17 11.00 37.95 -2.64
CA LEU A 17 9.79 37.34 -3.18
C LEU A 17 8.53 38.15 -2.86
N VAL A 18 8.35 38.58 -1.61
CA VAL A 18 7.21 39.41 -1.20
C VAL A 18 7.22 40.75 -1.94
N TRP A 19 8.38 41.38 -2.05
CA TRP A 19 8.53 42.63 -2.80
C TRP A 19 8.16 42.49 -4.27
N LEU A 20 8.65 41.45 -4.95
CA LEU A 20 8.35 41.20 -6.36
C LEU A 20 6.86 41.01 -6.59
N ILE A 21 6.19 40.22 -5.75
CA ILE A 21 4.75 39.96 -5.86
C ILE A 21 3.93 41.22 -5.57
N THR A 22 4.29 41.97 -4.53
CA THR A 22 3.59 43.21 -4.16
C THR A 22 3.73 44.28 -5.24
N ILE A 23 4.95 44.51 -5.75
CA ILE A 23 5.21 45.50 -6.80
C ILE A 23 4.50 45.10 -8.10
N TRP A 24 4.57 43.83 -8.48
CA TRP A 24 3.86 43.32 -9.66
C TRP A 24 2.34 43.53 -9.55
N ARG A 25 1.77 43.27 -8.37
CA ARG A 25 0.34 43.48 -8.11
C ARG A 25 -0.05 44.95 -8.19
N TRP A 26 0.75 45.86 -7.64
CA TRP A 26 0.46 47.30 -7.75
C TRP A 26 0.54 47.80 -9.20
N GLN A 27 1.52 47.29 -9.95
CA GLN A 27 1.66 47.60 -11.38
C GLN A 27 0.50 47.07 -12.22
N SER A 28 0.03 45.84 -11.95
CA SER A 28 -1.08 45.25 -12.70
C SER A 28 -2.45 45.84 -12.35
N SER A 29 -2.60 46.40 -11.15
CA SER A 29 -3.89 46.89 -10.64
C SER A 29 -4.06 48.41 -10.74
N GLY A 30 -3.02 49.16 -11.14
CA GLY A 30 -3.05 50.63 -11.17
C GLY A 30 -3.27 51.27 -9.80
N HIS A 31 -2.82 50.61 -8.73
CA HIS A 31 -3.09 51.03 -7.35
C HIS A 31 -2.14 52.17 -6.93
N ASP A 32 -2.70 53.31 -6.54
CA ASP A 32 -1.94 54.41 -5.94
C ASP A 32 -1.54 54.04 -4.50
N ALA A 33 -0.34 53.50 -4.35
CA ALA A 33 0.15 53.02 -3.06
C ALA A 33 0.31 54.17 -2.05
N SER A 34 -0.46 54.13 -0.97
CA SER A 34 -0.33 55.07 0.13
C SER A 34 0.92 54.76 0.98
N THR A 35 1.45 55.76 1.70
CA THR A 35 2.59 55.57 2.62
C THR A 35 2.33 54.45 3.65
N ALA A 36 1.08 54.25 4.06
CA ALA A 36 0.69 53.18 4.96
C ALA A 36 0.77 51.80 4.29
N ASP A 37 0.34 51.66 3.03
CA ASP A 37 0.40 50.40 2.28
C ASP A 37 1.83 49.94 2.04
N ILE A 38 2.73 50.88 1.79
CA ILE A 38 4.17 50.65 1.66
C ILE A 38 4.73 50.02 2.93
N ILE A 39 4.42 50.60 4.10
CA ILE A 39 4.92 50.09 5.38
C ILE A 39 4.36 48.69 5.69
N TRP A 40 3.05 48.49 5.49
CA TRP A 40 2.42 47.20 5.80
C TRP A 40 2.88 46.08 4.88
N GLN A 41 2.99 46.34 3.57
CA GLN A 41 3.24 45.28 2.59
C GLN A 41 4.72 45.02 2.34
N LEU A 42 5.58 46.04 2.45
CA LEU A 42 7.03 45.88 2.18
C LEU A 42 7.87 45.70 3.44
N LEU A 43 7.34 46.02 4.64
CA LEU A 43 8.07 45.90 5.90
C LEU A 43 7.43 44.92 6.89
N VAL A 44 6.13 45.08 7.18
CA VAL A 44 5.47 44.26 8.22
C VAL A 44 5.19 42.84 7.72
N LEU A 45 4.67 42.68 6.50
CA LEU A 45 4.32 41.39 5.93
C LEU A 45 5.53 40.43 5.77
N PRO A 46 6.70 40.87 5.24
CA PRO A 46 7.88 40.00 5.18
C PRO A 46 8.41 39.59 6.56
N LEU A 47 8.37 40.50 7.53
CA LEU A 47 8.77 40.20 8.92
C LEU A 47 7.84 39.18 9.57
N ALA A 48 6.53 39.33 9.38
CA ALA A 48 5.52 38.39 9.90
C ALA A 48 5.69 36.99 9.29
N LEU A 49 5.87 36.89 7.96
CA LEU A 49 6.08 35.62 7.26
C LEU A 49 7.38 34.94 7.67
N THR A 50 8.45 35.71 7.84
CA THR A 50 9.73 35.17 8.33
C THR A 50 9.58 34.65 9.77
N GLY A 51 8.95 35.42 10.66
CA GLY A 51 8.70 35.02 12.03
C GLY A 51 7.87 33.74 12.13
N PHE A 52 6.81 33.65 11.32
CA PHE A 52 5.97 32.46 11.21
C PHE A 52 6.77 31.24 10.72
N PHE A 53 7.55 31.39 9.65
CA PHE A 53 8.35 30.30 9.08
C PHE A 53 9.42 29.80 10.06
N LEU A 54 10.07 30.71 10.80
CA LEU A 54 11.03 30.34 11.85
C LEU A 54 10.34 29.63 13.02
N ALA A 55 9.13 30.04 13.40
CA ALA A 55 8.36 29.37 14.45
C ALA A 55 7.97 27.92 14.05
N VAL A 56 7.58 27.70 12.79
CA VAL A 56 7.29 26.37 12.25
C VAL A 56 8.53 25.49 12.25
N LEU A 57 9.67 26.00 11.75
CA LEU A 57 10.95 25.29 11.77
C LEU A 57 11.38 24.94 13.20
N TRP A 58 11.21 25.87 14.14
CA TRP A 58 11.54 25.64 15.54
C TRP A 58 10.61 24.60 16.18
N GLY A 59 9.32 24.62 15.86
CA GLY A 59 8.35 23.60 16.28
C GLY A 59 8.71 22.20 15.77
N VAL A 60 9.08 22.07 14.49
CA VAL A 60 9.49 20.79 13.87
C VAL A 60 10.80 20.27 14.49
N VAL A 61 11.78 21.14 14.76
CA VAL A 61 13.02 20.74 15.44
C VAL A 61 12.73 20.28 16.87
N ARG A 62 11.88 21.01 17.60
CA ARG A 62 11.50 20.66 18.98
C ARG A 62 10.71 19.35 19.06
N LEU A 63 9.85 19.07 18.09
CA LEU A 63 9.14 17.79 17.94
C LEU A 63 10.10 16.64 17.63
N ARG A 64 11.12 16.87 16.79
CA ARG A 64 12.16 15.89 16.49
C ARG A 64 13.07 15.62 17.69
N GLU A 65 13.40 16.64 18.47
CA GLU A 65 14.17 16.51 19.72
C GLU A 65 13.35 15.79 20.82
N GLN A 66 12.02 15.98 20.87
CA GLN A 66 11.14 15.19 21.73
C GLN A 66 10.99 13.73 21.29
N ALA A 67 11.09 13.46 19.98
CA ALA A 67 11.10 12.10 19.43
C ALA A 67 12.46 11.39 19.60
N THR A 68 13.55 12.11 19.88
CA THR A 68 14.89 11.56 20.13
C THR A 68 15.36 11.67 21.57
N ALA A 69 14.58 12.27 22.47
CA ALA A 69 14.87 12.27 23.90
C ALA A 69 14.65 10.86 24.47
N PRO A 70 15.64 10.22 25.11
CA PRO A 70 15.42 8.99 25.83
C PRO A 70 14.42 9.24 26.95
N ILE A 71 13.39 8.40 27.03
CA ILE A 71 12.37 8.43 28.08
C ILE A 71 13.08 8.16 29.41
N VAL A 72 13.50 9.23 30.09
CA VAL A 72 13.89 9.16 31.50
C VAL A 72 12.58 9.03 32.28
N ALA A 73 12.36 7.84 32.83
CA ALA A 73 11.27 7.58 33.74
C ALA A 73 11.33 8.59 34.90
N ALA A 74 10.37 9.50 34.93
CA ALA A 74 10.17 10.39 36.05
C ALA A 74 9.80 9.54 37.27
N SER A 75 10.75 9.40 38.18
CA SER A 75 10.51 8.87 39.51
C SER A 75 9.76 9.94 40.31
N ALA A 76 8.47 9.72 40.56
CA ALA A 76 7.75 10.41 41.62
C ALA A 76 7.74 9.51 42.87
N PRO A 77 7.86 10.10 44.08
CA PRO A 77 8.27 9.39 45.27
C PRO A 77 7.14 8.52 45.85
N SER A 78 7.51 7.30 46.23
CA SER A 78 6.70 6.47 47.11
C SER A 78 6.67 7.08 48.52
N ALA A 79 5.48 7.46 48.98
CA ALA A 79 5.16 7.39 50.40
C ALA A 79 4.35 6.10 50.60
N SER A 80 5.01 5.12 51.21
CA SER A 80 4.42 3.97 51.91
C SER A 80 3.30 4.45 52.84
N ILE A 81 2.20 3.72 53.01
CA ILE A 81 2.10 2.56 53.92
C ILE A 81 0.79 1.84 53.61
N GLY A 82 0.82 0.50 53.58
CA GLY A 82 -0.38 -0.31 53.78
C GLY A 82 -0.46 -1.56 52.92
N GLU A 83 0.40 -2.54 53.21
CA GLU A 83 0.31 -3.92 52.75
C GLU A 83 -1.10 -4.51 52.95
N ALA A 84 -1.66 -5.10 51.90
CA ALA A 84 -2.15 -6.49 51.90
C ALA A 84 -2.89 -6.79 50.59
N MET A 85 -2.22 -7.49 49.66
CA MET A 85 -2.69 -8.74 49.05
C MET A 85 -1.96 -9.02 47.73
N SER A 86 -1.18 -10.10 47.76
CA SER A 86 -1.10 -11.12 46.71
C SER A 86 -0.67 -10.65 45.32
N ALA A 87 0.64 -10.67 45.02
CA ALA A 87 1.33 -11.82 44.44
C ALA A 87 0.81 -12.26 43.05
N LYS A 88 1.73 -12.10 42.08
CA LYS A 88 1.86 -12.86 40.82
C LYS A 88 1.04 -12.39 39.61
N ALA A 89 1.28 -11.15 39.17
CA ALA A 89 1.21 -10.84 37.75
C ALA A 89 2.58 -11.14 37.13
N ALA A 90 2.67 -12.23 36.37
CA ALA A 90 3.85 -12.55 35.57
C ALA A 90 4.05 -11.44 34.54
N SER A 91 5.10 -10.65 34.71
CA SER A 91 5.66 -9.80 33.67
C SER A 91 6.02 -10.69 32.48
N ARG A 92 5.22 -10.60 31.42
CA ARG A 92 5.54 -11.14 30.10
C ARG A 92 6.89 -10.53 29.69
N PRO A 93 7.90 -11.34 29.29
CA PRO A 93 9.17 -10.79 28.86
C PRO A 93 8.93 -9.89 27.64
N VAL A 94 9.41 -8.65 27.72
CA VAL A 94 9.60 -7.81 26.54
C VAL A 94 10.63 -8.55 25.70
N ALA A 95 10.22 -9.08 24.55
CA ALA A 95 11.13 -9.76 23.63
C ALA A 95 12.27 -8.81 23.25
N ASP A 96 13.51 -9.32 23.24
CA ASP A 96 14.65 -8.57 22.71
C ASP A 96 14.34 -8.11 21.28
N PRO A 97 14.79 -6.90 20.87
CA PRO A 97 14.59 -6.44 19.51
C PRO A 97 15.23 -7.44 18.53
N LEU A 98 14.42 -7.96 17.60
CA LEU A 98 14.89 -8.80 16.50
C LEU A 98 16.04 -8.11 15.76
N SER A 99 17.11 -8.85 15.45
CA SER A 99 18.20 -8.34 14.63
C SER A 99 17.68 -7.89 13.26
N ASP A 100 18.38 -6.95 12.61
CA ASP A 100 17.98 -6.44 11.29
C ASP A 100 17.83 -7.59 10.27
N GLU A 101 18.71 -8.61 10.33
CA GLU A 101 18.62 -9.79 9.47
C GLU A 101 17.37 -10.62 9.76
N ALA A 102 17.00 -10.82 11.02
CA ALA A 102 15.79 -11.54 11.40
C ALA A 102 14.52 -10.78 10.94
N GLN A 103 14.52 -9.45 11.08
CA GLN A 103 13.41 -8.62 10.61
C GLN A 103 13.23 -8.66 9.08
N ARG A 104 14.29 -8.89 8.31
CA ARG A 104 14.18 -9.05 6.85
C ARG A 104 13.53 -10.38 6.44
N ARG A 105 13.58 -11.39 7.31
CA ARG A 105 12.95 -12.70 7.06
C ARG A 105 11.47 -12.74 7.44
N LEU A 106 10.93 -11.65 8.01
CA LEU A 106 9.49 -11.53 8.23
C LEU A 106 8.75 -11.64 6.90
N SER A 107 7.67 -12.41 6.92
CA SER A 107 6.83 -12.67 5.74
C SER A 107 5.35 -12.70 6.08
N ALA A 108 4.54 -12.35 5.10
CA ALA A 108 3.10 -12.54 5.09
C ALA A 108 2.73 -13.62 4.06
N CYS A 109 1.52 -14.14 4.17
CA CYS A 109 0.94 -15.04 3.20
C CYS A 109 -0.05 -14.24 2.33
N VAL A 110 0.14 -14.27 1.01
CA VAL A 110 -0.84 -13.80 0.03
C VAL A 110 -1.84 -14.92 -0.18
N LEU A 111 -3.06 -14.69 0.29
CA LEU A 111 -4.16 -15.64 0.18
C LEU A 111 -4.81 -15.54 -1.20
N ALA A 112 -5.00 -14.32 -1.69
CA ALA A 112 -5.62 -14.03 -2.98
C ALA A 112 -5.08 -12.71 -3.57
N GLU A 113 -5.19 -12.62 -4.89
CA GLU A 113 -4.83 -11.45 -5.68
C GLU A 113 -5.86 -11.25 -6.80
N ALA A 114 -6.10 -10.00 -7.20
CA ALA A 114 -6.95 -9.67 -8.33
C ALA A 114 -6.48 -8.38 -9.00
N VAL A 115 -6.74 -8.24 -10.30
CA VAL A 115 -6.40 -7.05 -11.06
C VAL A 115 -7.39 -6.84 -12.19
N THR A 116 -7.59 -5.58 -12.56
CA THR A 116 -8.23 -5.19 -13.82
C THR A 116 -7.27 -4.27 -14.56
N LEU A 117 -6.82 -4.71 -15.74
CA LEU A 117 -5.83 -4.05 -16.58
C LEU A 117 -6.28 -4.04 -18.04
N ALA A 118 -5.70 -3.16 -18.85
CA ALA A 118 -5.83 -3.24 -20.30
C ALA A 118 -5.32 -4.59 -20.88
N ALA A 119 -4.48 -5.30 -20.13
CA ALA A 119 -3.98 -6.63 -20.49
C ALA A 119 -4.94 -7.78 -20.16
N GLY A 120 -5.94 -7.57 -19.29
CA GLY A 120 -6.85 -8.62 -18.84
C GLY A 120 -7.73 -8.20 -17.66
N ALA A 121 -8.89 -8.84 -17.54
CA ALA A 121 -9.90 -8.54 -16.52
C ALA A 121 -9.64 -9.23 -15.16
N ASP A 122 -8.67 -10.16 -15.11
CA ASP A 122 -8.22 -10.86 -13.91
C ASP A 122 -6.70 -11.08 -13.96
N ALA A 123 -6.10 -11.50 -12.84
CA ALA A 123 -4.65 -11.59 -12.71
C ALA A 123 -4.01 -12.65 -13.64
N LEU A 124 -4.70 -13.79 -13.85
CA LEU A 124 -4.17 -14.88 -14.67
C LEU A 124 -4.29 -14.57 -16.17
N SER A 125 -5.43 -14.00 -16.60
CA SER A 125 -5.61 -13.55 -17.99
C SER A 125 -4.67 -12.40 -18.32
N ALA A 126 -4.50 -11.44 -17.42
CA ALA A 126 -3.53 -10.35 -17.59
C ALA A 126 -2.09 -10.86 -17.70
N TRP A 127 -1.68 -11.77 -16.81
CA TRP A 127 -0.36 -12.40 -16.88
C TRP A 127 -0.14 -13.10 -18.24
N SER A 128 -1.08 -13.94 -18.64
CA SER A 128 -1.02 -14.71 -19.89
C SER A 128 -0.90 -13.79 -21.12
N SER A 129 -1.70 -12.72 -21.16
CA SER A 129 -1.66 -11.72 -22.24
C SER A 129 -0.32 -10.99 -22.30
N LEU A 130 0.26 -10.62 -21.15
CA LEU A 130 1.57 -9.95 -21.09
C LEU A 130 2.70 -10.85 -21.62
N GLN A 131 2.63 -12.17 -21.36
CA GLN A 131 3.60 -13.14 -21.90
C GLN A 131 3.58 -13.23 -23.42
N THR A 132 2.46 -12.90 -24.07
CA THR A 132 2.41 -12.84 -25.56
C THR A 132 3.22 -11.68 -26.14
N GLN A 133 3.59 -10.69 -25.32
CA GLN A 133 4.26 -9.45 -25.72
C GLN A 133 3.52 -8.63 -26.79
N ARG A 134 2.20 -8.85 -26.95
CA ARG A 134 1.36 -8.14 -27.93
C ARG A 134 0.55 -6.99 -27.35
N VAL A 135 0.35 -6.97 -26.03
CA VAL A 135 -0.37 -5.88 -25.37
C VAL A 135 0.48 -4.61 -25.42
N ARG A 136 -0.08 -3.55 -26.00
CA ARG A 136 0.55 -2.25 -26.17
C ARG A 136 -0.50 -1.15 -26.04
N PRO A 137 -0.11 0.04 -25.53
CA PRO A 137 -0.95 1.23 -25.62
C PRO A 137 -1.39 1.51 -27.06
N GLN A 138 -2.60 2.03 -27.23
CA GLN A 138 -3.18 2.33 -28.54
C GLN A 138 -3.56 3.82 -28.63
N LEU A 139 -3.65 4.33 -29.86
CA LEU A 139 -4.13 5.70 -30.08
C LEU A 139 -5.62 5.79 -29.68
N ASP A 140 -5.91 6.66 -28.73
CA ASP A 140 -7.26 6.96 -28.25
C ASP A 140 -7.73 8.26 -28.87
N ARG A 141 -8.78 8.19 -29.69
CA ARG A 141 -9.35 9.36 -30.37
C ARG A 141 -10.19 10.25 -29.46
N ALA A 142 -10.55 9.76 -28.27
CA ALA A 142 -11.27 10.55 -27.29
C ALA A 142 -10.38 11.65 -26.69
N PHE A 143 -9.05 11.51 -26.78
CA PHE A 143 -8.10 12.48 -26.26
C PHE A 143 -7.17 12.99 -27.34
N GLN A 144 -6.84 14.27 -27.27
CA GLN A 144 -5.94 14.94 -28.21
C GLN A 144 -4.85 15.67 -27.45
N ASP A 145 -3.65 15.70 -28.01
CA ASP A 145 -2.55 16.51 -27.50
C ASP A 145 -2.68 17.99 -27.94
N VAL A 146 -1.73 18.84 -27.53
CA VAL A 146 -1.68 20.26 -27.90
C VAL A 146 -1.64 20.50 -29.42
N ASP A 147 -1.16 19.52 -30.18
CA ASP A 147 -1.04 19.58 -31.64
C ASP A 147 -2.31 19.03 -32.34
N GLY A 148 -3.34 18.64 -31.56
CA GLY A 148 -4.58 18.05 -32.05
C GLY A 148 -4.46 16.58 -32.47
N MET A 149 -3.35 15.91 -32.11
CA MET A 149 -3.09 14.53 -32.47
C MET A 149 -3.64 13.57 -31.39
N PRO A 150 -4.16 12.38 -31.76
CA PRO A 150 -4.62 11.41 -30.79
C PRO A 150 -3.51 10.97 -29.82
N VAL A 151 -3.86 10.79 -28.55
CA VAL A 151 -2.93 10.38 -27.49
C VAL A 151 -2.89 8.86 -27.35
N PHE A 152 -1.72 8.28 -27.07
CA PHE A 152 -1.65 6.86 -26.70
C PHE A 152 -2.22 6.63 -25.31
N THR A 153 -3.13 5.68 -25.14
CA THR A 153 -3.62 5.25 -23.82
C THR A 153 -3.61 3.73 -23.69
N SER A 154 -3.54 3.27 -22.45
CA SER A 154 -3.78 1.87 -22.07
C SER A 154 -5.14 1.76 -21.41
N ARG A 155 -6.20 2.05 -22.18
CA ARG A 155 -7.59 1.98 -21.73
C ARG A 155 -8.06 0.52 -21.58
N VAL A 156 -8.79 0.23 -20.50
CA VAL A 156 -9.59 -0.99 -20.37
C VAL A 156 -10.81 -0.86 -21.28
N ALA A 157 -10.81 -1.60 -22.39
CA ALA A 157 -11.81 -1.48 -23.44
C ALA A 157 -13.18 -2.01 -23.04
N ASP A 158 -13.22 -3.08 -22.25
CA ASP A 158 -14.45 -3.85 -21.95
C ASP A 158 -15.27 -3.29 -20.77
N LEU A 159 -15.10 -2.00 -20.44
CA LEU A 159 -15.79 -1.35 -19.31
C LEU A 159 -16.90 -0.43 -19.82
N ASP A 160 -18.13 -0.96 -19.89
CA ASP A 160 -19.32 -0.16 -20.23
C ASP A 160 -19.82 0.61 -19.00
N MET A 161 -19.51 1.90 -18.97
CA MET A 161 -19.88 2.78 -17.85
C MET A 161 -21.38 2.97 -17.69
N ARG A 162 -22.14 2.87 -18.79
CA ARG A 162 -23.59 3.09 -18.74
C ARG A 162 -24.29 1.89 -18.12
N ASP A 163 -23.96 0.69 -18.60
CA ASP A 163 -24.50 -0.54 -18.04
C ASP A 163 -24.09 -0.69 -16.56
N TRP A 164 -22.85 -0.32 -16.22
CA TRP A 164 -22.37 -0.30 -14.85
C TRP A 164 -23.16 0.67 -13.95
N LEU A 165 -23.40 1.90 -14.42
CA LEU A 165 -24.21 2.88 -13.68
C LEU A 165 -25.67 2.43 -13.51
N ASP A 166 -26.24 1.80 -14.52
CA ASP A 166 -27.62 1.27 -14.45
C ASP A 166 -27.72 0.13 -13.42
N ALA A 167 -26.67 -0.68 -13.27
CA ALA A 167 -26.56 -1.70 -12.21
C ALA A 167 -26.35 -1.10 -10.81
N HIS A 168 -25.73 0.07 -10.72
CA HIS A 168 -25.43 0.79 -9.47
C HIS A 168 -26.25 2.08 -9.32
N ALA A 169 -27.57 2.00 -9.57
CA ALA A 169 -28.46 3.15 -9.52
C ALA A 169 -28.50 3.86 -8.15
N GLU A 170 -28.06 3.20 -7.07
CA GLU A 170 -27.86 3.80 -5.75
C GLU A 170 -26.84 4.94 -5.76
N LEU A 171 -25.80 4.87 -6.61
CA LEU A 171 -24.80 5.93 -6.78
C LEU A 171 -25.41 7.19 -7.43
N ALA A 172 -26.41 7.01 -8.29
CA ALA A 172 -27.14 8.11 -8.91
C ALA A 172 -28.17 8.76 -7.97
N GLN A 173 -28.61 8.04 -6.92
CA GLN A 173 -29.65 8.48 -5.99
C GLN A 173 -29.11 9.01 -4.67
N GLY A 174 -27.93 8.53 -4.22
CA GLY A 174 -27.29 8.90 -2.95
C GLY A 174 -26.57 10.25 -2.97
N ALA A 175 -26.12 10.71 -4.13
CA ALA A 175 -25.58 12.06 -4.31
C ALA A 175 -26.77 13.04 -4.39
N GLY A 176 -27.17 13.62 -3.26
CA GLY A 176 -28.38 14.43 -3.14
C GLY A 176 -28.64 15.36 -4.34
N GLN A 177 -29.81 15.24 -4.96
CA GLN A 177 -30.49 16.03 -6.02
C GLN A 177 -29.72 16.88 -7.08
N ALA A 178 -28.40 16.98 -7.12
CA ALA A 178 -27.70 17.88 -8.04
C ALA A 178 -26.26 17.52 -8.46
N SER A 179 -25.62 16.46 -7.95
CA SER A 179 -24.24 16.13 -8.38
C SER A 179 -24.14 14.70 -8.90
N ILE A 180 -23.98 14.57 -10.21
CA ILE A 180 -23.56 13.30 -10.85
C ILE A 180 -22.06 13.16 -10.56
N LEU A 181 -21.64 11.99 -10.07
CA LEU A 181 -20.21 11.71 -9.87
C LEU A 181 -19.41 11.99 -11.15
N PRO A 182 -18.23 12.61 -11.07
CA PRO A 182 -17.38 12.81 -12.24
C PRO A 182 -17.06 11.48 -12.96
N GLU A 183 -16.94 11.51 -14.29
CA GLU A 183 -16.70 10.31 -15.10
C GLU A 183 -15.48 9.52 -14.64
N HIS A 184 -14.40 10.19 -14.24
CA HIS A 184 -13.17 9.53 -13.77
C HIS A 184 -13.35 8.81 -12.42
N VAL A 185 -14.24 9.31 -11.55
CA VAL A 185 -14.59 8.64 -10.28
C VAL A 185 -15.40 7.38 -10.58
N LEU A 186 -16.43 7.51 -11.42
CA LEU A 186 -17.26 6.38 -11.86
C LEU A 186 -16.41 5.30 -12.53
N ARG A 187 -15.52 5.70 -13.44
CA ARG A 187 -14.59 4.79 -14.12
C ARG A 187 -13.66 4.09 -13.13
N GLY A 188 -13.17 4.80 -12.11
CA GLY A 188 -12.42 4.20 -11.01
C GLY A 188 -13.23 3.14 -10.25
N LEU A 189 -14.47 3.43 -9.87
CA LEU A 189 -15.32 2.44 -9.17
C LEU A 189 -15.61 1.21 -10.03
N ALA A 190 -15.89 1.42 -11.31
CA ALA A 190 -16.12 0.34 -12.26
C ALA A 190 -14.88 -0.54 -12.48
N LEU A 191 -13.68 0.05 -12.52
CA LEU A 191 -12.42 -0.72 -12.52
C LEU A 191 -12.24 -1.53 -11.23
N LEU A 192 -12.65 -0.97 -10.08
CA LEU A 192 -12.44 -1.57 -8.76
C LEU A 192 -13.39 -2.72 -8.45
N GLU A 193 -14.55 -2.80 -9.12
CA GLU A 193 -15.60 -3.78 -8.82
C GLU A 193 -15.10 -5.22 -8.88
N ALA A 194 -14.49 -5.62 -9.99
CA ALA A 194 -14.04 -7.00 -10.17
C ALA A 194 -12.96 -7.41 -9.13
N PRO A 195 -11.90 -6.60 -8.87
CA PRO A 195 -10.96 -6.90 -7.79
C PRO A 195 -11.62 -6.96 -6.41
N LEU A 196 -12.55 -6.05 -6.10
CA LEU A 196 -13.29 -6.06 -4.85
C LEU A 196 -14.07 -7.36 -4.66
N HIS A 197 -14.90 -7.75 -5.64
CA HIS A 197 -15.70 -8.97 -5.55
C HIS A 197 -14.84 -10.23 -5.45
N GLN A 198 -13.75 -10.32 -6.21
CA GLN A 198 -12.81 -11.45 -6.11
C GLN A 198 -12.18 -11.55 -4.72
N MET A 199 -11.81 -10.42 -4.10
CA MET A 199 -11.28 -10.41 -2.73
C MET A 199 -12.34 -10.81 -1.70
N LEU A 200 -13.58 -10.34 -1.85
CA LEU A 200 -14.69 -10.71 -0.97
C LEU A 200 -15.01 -12.20 -1.06
N LEU A 201 -15.03 -12.76 -2.28
CA LEU A 201 -15.20 -14.20 -2.50
C LEU A 201 -14.07 -15.00 -1.86
N ALA A 202 -12.81 -14.59 -2.07
CA ALA A 202 -11.66 -15.26 -1.46
C ALA A 202 -11.72 -15.27 0.07
N ILE A 203 -12.22 -14.20 0.69
CA ILE A 203 -12.43 -14.17 2.15
C ILE A 203 -13.55 -15.13 2.56
N GLY A 204 -14.66 -15.16 1.82
CA GLY A 204 -15.76 -16.10 2.03
C GLY A 204 -15.32 -17.56 1.98
N ASP A 205 -14.38 -17.88 1.08
CA ASP A 205 -13.81 -19.22 0.90
C ASP A 205 -12.79 -19.62 1.96
N LEU A 206 -12.32 -18.69 2.80
CA LEU A 206 -11.60 -19.04 4.03
C LEU A 206 -12.61 -19.75 4.93
N GLY A 207 -12.72 -21.07 4.81
CA GLY A 207 -13.78 -21.88 5.42
C GLY A 207 -13.93 -21.66 6.93
N LEU A 208 -15.14 -21.83 7.46
CA LEU A 208 -15.37 -21.79 8.91
C LEU A 208 -14.59 -22.93 9.57
N LEU A 209 -13.65 -22.62 10.45
CA LEU A 209 -13.04 -23.65 11.30
C LEU A 209 -14.16 -24.35 12.06
N PRO A 210 -14.22 -25.69 12.08
CA PRO A 210 -15.12 -26.40 12.97
C PRO A 210 -14.89 -25.92 14.41
N ASP A 211 -15.97 -25.69 15.15
CA ASP A 211 -15.91 -25.30 16.58
C ASP A 211 -15.02 -26.25 17.41
N ASP A 212 -14.82 -27.49 16.93
CA ASP A 212 -14.04 -28.55 17.56
C ASP A 212 -12.51 -28.33 17.51
N GLU A 213 -11.96 -27.64 16.50
CA GLU A 213 -10.50 -27.37 16.43
C GLU A 213 -10.07 -26.24 17.36
N HIS A 214 -10.93 -25.25 17.58
CA HIS A 214 -10.73 -24.24 18.62
C HIS A 214 -10.76 -24.86 20.02
N ALA A 215 -11.60 -25.87 20.24
CA ALA A 215 -11.59 -26.66 21.46
C ALA A 215 -10.28 -27.46 21.57
N ALA A 216 -9.78 -28.04 20.48
CA ALA A 216 -8.51 -28.78 20.45
C ALA A 216 -7.27 -27.89 20.72
N LEU A 217 -7.19 -26.70 20.13
CA LEU A 217 -6.13 -25.71 20.40
C LEU A 217 -6.18 -25.20 21.84
N ALA A 218 -7.39 -24.98 22.38
CA ALA A 218 -7.57 -24.65 23.79
C ALA A 218 -7.23 -25.82 24.72
N HIS A 219 -7.47 -27.07 24.30
CA HIS A 219 -7.11 -28.29 25.02
C HIS A 219 -5.60 -28.56 25.00
N ALA A 220 -4.90 -28.35 23.88
CA ALA A 220 -3.45 -28.46 23.78
C ALA A 220 -2.73 -27.45 24.69
N HIS A 221 -3.27 -26.23 24.79
CA HIS A 221 -2.79 -25.22 25.75
C HIS A 221 -3.10 -25.57 27.22
N LYS A 222 -4.08 -26.45 27.45
CA LYS A 222 -4.50 -26.93 28.78
C LYS A 222 -3.69 -28.15 29.22
N GLU A 223 -3.33 -29.05 28.31
CA GLU A 223 -2.49 -30.23 28.58
C GLU A 223 -1.01 -29.87 28.84
N ALA A 224 -0.53 -28.74 28.32
CA ALA A 224 0.77 -28.17 28.70
C ALA A 224 0.83 -27.68 30.17
N ARG A 225 -0.30 -27.72 30.90
CA ARG A 225 -0.35 -27.51 32.35
C ARG A 225 -0.84 -28.82 33.00
N SER A 226 0.10 -29.55 33.61
CA SER A 226 -0.14 -30.83 34.28
C SER A 226 -1.29 -30.77 35.31
N PRO A 227 -2.01 -31.88 35.57
CA PRO A 227 -3.32 -31.86 36.21
C PRO A 227 -3.24 -31.98 37.73
N VAL A 228 -4.13 -31.29 38.43
CA VAL A 228 -4.51 -31.65 39.80
C VAL A 228 -6.02 -31.93 39.81
N ALA A 229 -6.35 -33.14 40.26
CA ALA A 229 -7.66 -33.76 40.43
C ALA A 229 -8.61 -32.90 41.30
N ASP A 230 -9.85 -32.67 40.87
CA ASP A 230 -11.07 -33.47 41.09
C ASP A 230 -11.84 -33.04 42.36
N MET A 231 -13.10 -32.64 42.21
CA MET A 231 -14.26 -33.39 42.71
C MET A 231 -15.58 -32.65 42.49
N GLY A 232 -16.60 -33.46 42.20
CA GLY A 232 -17.85 -33.06 41.55
C GLY A 232 -18.77 -32.14 42.33
N MET A 233 -19.66 -31.49 41.58
CA MET A 233 -20.97 -31.07 42.08
C MET A 233 -22.02 -31.23 40.98
N LYS A 234 -23.10 -31.92 41.34
CA LYS A 234 -24.24 -32.23 40.49
C LYS A 234 -25.04 -30.96 40.16
N ALA A 235 -25.45 -30.87 38.90
CA ALA A 235 -26.31 -29.81 38.38
C ALA A 235 -27.75 -29.95 38.89
N HIS A 236 -28.32 -28.85 39.40
CA HIS A 236 -29.76 -28.69 39.53
C HIS A 236 -30.18 -27.28 39.07
N LEU A 237 -31.02 -27.26 38.04
CA LEU A 237 -32.05 -26.28 37.67
C LEU A 237 -31.91 -24.85 38.21
N SER A 238 -31.46 -23.94 37.34
CA SER A 238 -32.01 -22.58 37.26
C SER A 238 -31.72 -22.01 35.87
N GLY A 239 -32.74 -21.44 35.23
CA GLY A 239 -32.66 -20.76 33.92
C GLY A 239 -31.91 -19.42 33.99
N VAL A 240 -30.70 -19.44 34.53
CA VAL A 240 -29.73 -18.35 34.47
C VAL A 240 -28.64 -18.84 33.55
N GLY A 241 -28.40 -18.11 32.45
CA GLY A 241 -27.41 -18.47 31.43
C GLY A 241 -26.10 -18.94 32.07
N ALA A 242 -25.53 -20.02 31.54
CA ALA A 242 -24.27 -20.58 32.04
C ALA A 242 -23.27 -19.45 32.30
N PRO A 243 -22.58 -19.43 33.47
CA PRO A 243 -21.63 -18.37 33.76
C PRO A 243 -20.60 -18.33 32.64
N VAL A 244 -20.60 -17.25 31.87
CA VAL A 244 -19.60 -17.02 30.83
C VAL A 244 -18.27 -17.02 31.54
N ASN A 245 -17.50 -18.09 31.34
CA ASN A 245 -16.19 -18.21 31.95
C ASN A 245 -15.32 -17.09 31.39
N VAL A 246 -15.11 -16.05 32.19
CA VAL A 246 -14.39 -14.83 31.80
C VAL A 246 -13.01 -15.18 31.24
N ALA A 247 -12.35 -16.21 31.78
CA ALA A 247 -11.07 -16.68 31.27
C ALA A 247 -11.17 -17.34 29.87
N GLN A 248 -12.24 -18.09 29.60
CA GLN A 248 -12.50 -18.63 28.25
C GLN A 248 -12.91 -17.54 27.27
N ALA A 249 -13.68 -16.54 27.71
CA ALA A 249 -14.05 -15.39 26.88
C ALA A 249 -12.82 -14.53 26.54
N GLN A 250 -11.93 -14.29 27.51
CA GLN A 250 -10.66 -13.58 27.31
C GLN A 250 -9.69 -14.37 26.42
N ALA A 251 -9.58 -15.69 26.62
CA ALA A 251 -8.76 -16.55 25.76
C ALA A 251 -9.29 -16.55 24.31
N ARG A 252 -10.61 -16.63 24.11
CA ARG A 252 -11.23 -16.54 22.77
C ARG A 252 -11.02 -15.17 22.13
N ALA A 253 -11.16 -14.07 22.88
CA ALA A 253 -10.91 -12.71 22.38
C ALA A 253 -9.43 -12.45 22.03
N ALA A 254 -8.51 -13.17 22.67
CA ALA A 254 -7.09 -13.09 22.36
C ALA A 254 -6.78 -13.65 20.96
N VAL A 255 -7.50 -14.69 20.52
CA VAL A 255 -7.29 -15.39 19.24
C VAL A 255 -8.26 -14.90 18.14
N ALA A 256 -9.26 -14.09 18.49
CA ALA A 256 -10.18 -13.49 17.53
C ALA A 256 -9.42 -12.72 16.43
N PRO A 257 -9.68 -13.01 15.15
CA PRO A 257 -8.96 -12.37 14.06
C PRO A 257 -9.28 -10.88 13.98
N GLN A 258 -8.31 -10.09 13.50
CA GLN A 258 -8.55 -8.71 13.11
C GLN A 258 -8.51 -8.60 11.59
N LEU A 259 -9.48 -7.88 11.04
CA LEU A 259 -9.58 -7.64 9.61
C LEU A 259 -9.42 -6.15 9.35
N THR A 260 -8.46 -5.81 8.51
CA THR A 260 -8.18 -4.45 8.09
C THR A 260 -8.43 -4.33 6.59
N VAL A 261 -9.15 -3.28 6.18
CA VAL A 261 -9.37 -2.91 4.78
C VAL A 261 -8.62 -1.61 4.52
N ARG A 262 -7.57 -1.67 3.69
CA ARG A 262 -6.83 -0.51 3.20
C ARG A 262 -7.30 -0.19 1.80
N LEU A 263 -8.03 0.92 1.65
CA LEU A 263 -8.52 1.40 0.36
C LEU A 263 -7.68 2.59 -0.12
N LEU A 264 -7.03 2.43 -1.27
CA LEU A 264 -6.23 3.46 -1.93
C LEU A 264 -7.03 4.07 -3.08
N LEU A 265 -7.56 5.27 -2.85
CA LEU A 265 -8.26 6.08 -3.83
C LEU A 265 -7.40 7.27 -4.26
N PRO A 266 -7.51 7.74 -5.51
CA PRO A 266 -6.65 8.80 -6.02
C PRO A 266 -6.75 10.09 -5.19
N SER A 267 -5.60 10.61 -4.76
CA SER A 267 -5.53 11.81 -3.90
C SER A 267 -6.06 13.10 -4.54
N HIS A 268 -6.23 13.09 -5.87
CA HIS A 268 -6.76 14.22 -6.63
C HIS A 268 -8.29 14.26 -6.67
N TRP A 269 -8.99 13.20 -6.24
CA TRP A 269 -10.44 13.22 -6.09
C TRP A 269 -10.86 14.17 -4.96
N SER A 270 -12.06 14.75 -5.05
CA SER A 270 -12.56 15.61 -3.98
C SER A 270 -12.87 14.80 -2.72
N GLY A 271 -12.94 15.45 -1.56
CA GLY A 271 -13.31 14.78 -0.31
C GLY A 271 -14.71 14.15 -0.35
N GLU A 272 -15.62 14.73 -1.14
CA GLU A 272 -16.97 14.18 -1.37
C GLU A 272 -16.91 12.91 -2.23
N ASP A 273 -16.14 12.93 -3.31
CA ASP A 273 -15.95 11.76 -4.18
C ASP A 273 -15.31 10.59 -3.43
N HIS A 274 -14.31 10.87 -2.59
CA HIS A 274 -13.71 9.87 -1.68
C HIS A 274 -14.76 9.26 -0.75
N ALA A 275 -15.60 10.09 -0.12
CA ALA A 275 -16.62 9.60 0.79
C ALA A 275 -17.64 8.69 0.08
N VAL A 276 -18.11 9.09 -1.10
CA VAL A 276 -19.05 8.27 -1.90
C VAL A 276 -18.41 6.95 -2.32
N ALA A 277 -17.16 6.98 -2.78
CA ALA A 277 -16.42 5.77 -3.15
C ALA A 277 -16.24 4.81 -1.96
N VAL A 278 -15.87 5.33 -0.78
CA VAL A 278 -15.74 4.54 0.45
C VAL A 278 -17.08 3.91 0.85
N ASP A 279 -18.17 4.68 0.79
CA ASP A 279 -19.49 4.19 1.18
C ASP A 279 -20.03 3.14 0.19
N TRP A 280 -19.72 3.28 -1.10
CA TRP A 280 -19.99 2.23 -2.09
C TRP A 280 -19.21 0.95 -1.80
N VAL A 281 -17.89 1.02 -1.57
CA VAL A 281 -17.11 -0.18 -1.23
C VAL A 281 -17.65 -0.86 0.04
N ARG A 282 -18.05 -0.07 1.05
CA ARG A 282 -18.68 -0.58 2.28
C ARG A 282 -20.00 -1.28 2.01
N SER A 283 -20.84 -0.75 1.11
CA SER A 283 -22.12 -1.35 0.76
C SER A 283 -21.96 -2.72 0.09
N GLN A 284 -20.85 -2.93 -0.64
CA GLN A 284 -20.50 -4.22 -1.24
C GLN A 284 -19.98 -5.25 -0.23
N CYS A 285 -19.59 -4.83 0.99
CA CYS A 285 -18.94 -5.69 1.98
C CYS A 285 -19.92 -6.49 2.86
N GLY A 286 -21.18 -6.69 2.47
CA GLY A 286 -22.16 -7.45 3.26
C GLY A 286 -21.67 -8.84 3.68
N GLY A 287 -21.20 -9.65 2.73
CA GLY A 287 -20.66 -10.99 3.04
C GLY A 287 -19.40 -10.97 3.90
N LEU A 288 -18.61 -9.89 3.85
CA LEU A 288 -17.44 -9.71 4.70
C LEU A 288 -17.83 -9.42 6.17
N LEU A 289 -18.91 -8.67 6.37
CA LEU A 289 -19.49 -8.42 7.69
C LEU A 289 -20.05 -9.71 8.29
N ASP A 290 -20.81 -10.48 7.49
CA ASP A 290 -21.34 -11.78 7.90
C ASP A 290 -20.21 -12.75 8.28
N TRP A 291 -19.14 -12.79 7.47
CA TRP A 291 -17.93 -13.57 7.76
C TRP A 291 -17.26 -13.13 9.06
N ALA A 292 -17.13 -11.82 9.28
CA ALA A 292 -16.48 -11.27 10.46
C ALA A 292 -17.29 -11.57 11.72
N GLU A 293 -18.62 -11.51 11.65
CA GLU A 293 -19.52 -11.90 12.73
C GLU A 293 -19.42 -13.41 13.01
N ALA A 294 -19.48 -14.25 11.98
CA ALA A 294 -19.36 -15.70 12.11
C ALA A 294 -18.03 -16.11 12.77
N ARG A 295 -16.93 -15.42 12.45
CA ARG A 295 -15.61 -15.62 13.08
C ARG A 295 -15.38 -14.87 14.38
N ARG A 296 -16.35 -14.07 14.83
CA ARG A 296 -16.22 -13.18 16.00
C ARG A 296 -14.96 -12.32 15.92
N ALA A 297 -14.64 -11.83 14.73
CA ALA A 297 -13.54 -10.92 14.52
C ALA A 297 -13.70 -9.67 15.39
N LYS A 298 -12.61 -8.98 15.68
CA LYS A 298 -12.63 -7.73 16.50
C LYS A 298 -13.34 -6.54 15.84
N GLY A 299 -14.03 -6.77 14.72
CA GLY A 299 -14.57 -5.75 13.83
C GLY A 299 -13.65 -5.49 12.64
N LEU A 300 -14.16 -4.73 11.67
CA LEU A 300 -13.43 -4.28 10.50
C LEU A 300 -12.78 -2.92 10.79
N LEU A 301 -11.46 -2.86 10.61
CA LEU A 301 -10.73 -1.59 10.61
C LEU A 301 -10.63 -1.07 9.17
N TRP A 302 -11.12 0.14 8.93
CA TRP A 302 -11.02 0.81 7.63
C TRP A 302 -9.91 1.84 7.64
N LEU A 303 -9.00 1.75 6.68
CA LEU A 303 -7.91 2.72 6.44
C LEU A 303 -8.14 3.33 5.06
N THR A 304 -8.67 4.55 5.03
CA THR A 304 -9.13 5.24 3.81
C THR A 304 -8.42 6.57 3.59
N GLU A 305 -7.40 6.87 4.40
CA GLU A 305 -6.61 8.08 4.30
C GLU A 305 -5.85 8.08 2.95
N PRO A 306 -5.89 9.19 2.19
CA PRO A 306 -5.22 9.27 0.91
C PRO A 306 -3.70 9.22 1.09
N ILE A 307 -3.02 8.58 0.13
CA ILE A 307 -1.56 8.66 -0.01
C ILE A 307 -1.21 9.50 -1.22
N GLU A 308 -0.16 10.32 -1.11
CA GLU A 308 0.28 11.16 -2.21
C GLU A 308 1.14 10.40 -3.21
N ARG A 309 2.04 9.54 -2.71
CA ARG A 309 2.96 8.76 -3.54
C ARG A 309 2.61 7.28 -3.44
N PRO A 310 2.48 6.55 -4.56
CA PRO A 310 2.18 5.11 -4.53
C PRO A 310 3.16 4.31 -3.64
N GLU A 311 4.42 4.73 -3.59
CA GLU A 311 5.47 4.02 -2.84
C GLU A 311 5.30 4.14 -1.31
N ASP A 312 4.47 5.07 -0.82
CA ASP A 312 4.18 5.22 0.62
C ASP A 312 3.40 4.01 1.18
N LEU A 313 2.61 3.30 0.34
CA LEU A 313 1.95 2.05 0.76
C LEU A 313 3.00 1.01 1.21
N TRP A 314 4.12 0.90 0.50
CA TRP A 314 5.12 -0.10 0.83
C TRP A 314 5.81 0.22 2.17
N GLN A 315 5.87 1.49 2.57
CA GLN A 315 6.28 1.87 3.93
C GLN A 315 5.23 1.53 4.99
N GLU A 316 3.93 1.59 4.65
CA GLU A 316 2.85 1.11 5.52
C GLU A 316 2.94 -0.41 5.71
N ILE A 317 3.05 -1.19 4.63
CA ILE A 317 3.18 -2.66 4.67
C ILE A 317 4.44 -3.09 5.43
N ASP A 318 5.57 -2.42 5.19
CA ASP A 318 6.82 -2.67 5.90
C ASP A 318 6.66 -2.56 7.43
N ARG A 319 5.99 -1.48 7.89
CA ARG A 319 5.67 -1.27 9.31
C ARG A 319 4.66 -2.28 9.83
N GLN A 320 3.63 -2.60 9.03
CA GLN A 320 2.60 -3.56 9.39
C GLN A 320 3.17 -4.96 9.63
N MET A 321 4.11 -5.42 8.79
CA MET A 321 4.76 -6.72 8.96
C MET A 321 5.60 -6.79 10.24
N VAL A 322 6.28 -5.71 10.60
CA VAL A 322 7.00 -5.61 11.89
C VAL A 322 6.03 -5.58 13.06
N GLN A 323 4.86 -4.96 12.91
CA GLN A 323 3.82 -4.95 13.94
C GLN A 323 3.20 -6.34 14.14
N TRP A 324 2.88 -7.04 13.05
CA TRP A 324 2.40 -8.42 13.07
C TRP A 324 3.37 -9.39 13.75
N SER A 325 4.66 -9.10 13.66
CA SER A 325 5.72 -9.85 14.34
C SER A 325 5.66 -9.74 15.88
N ARG A 326 5.01 -8.69 16.41
CA ARG A 326 4.98 -8.40 17.85
C ARG A 326 3.69 -8.86 18.53
N ASP A 327 2.60 -8.99 17.76
CA ASP A 327 1.31 -9.49 18.25
C ASP A 327 1.01 -10.86 17.67
N ALA A 328 0.80 -11.86 18.53
CA ALA A 328 0.50 -13.23 18.12
C ALA A 328 -0.95 -13.43 17.63
N ARG A 329 -1.63 -12.34 17.28
CA ARG A 329 -3.02 -12.35 16.82
C ARG A 329 -3.08 -12.74 15.33
N PRO A 330 -4.06 -13.56 14.92
CA PRO A 330 -4.36 -13.74 13.49
C PRO A 330 -4.87 -12.43 12.86
N GLU A 331 -4.22 -11.96 11.80
CA GLU A 331 -4.62 -10.72 11.11
C GLU A 331 -4.76 -10.94 9.61
N LEU A 332 -5.81 -10.32 9.04
CA LEU A 332 -6.01 -10.15 7.59
C LEU A 332 -5.91 -8.68 7.23
N LEU A 333 -5.22 -8.40 6.13
CA LEU A 333 -5.17 -7.09 5.48
C LEU A 333 -5.62 -7.23 4.04
N LEU A 334 -6.81 -6.72 3.74
CA LEU A 334 -7.32 -6.52 2.39
C LEU A 334 -6.84 -5.16 1.89
N ILE A 335 -6.04 -5.14 0.83
CA ILE A 335 -5.61 -3.91 0.16
C ILE A 335 -6.30 -3.82 -1.17
N LEU A 336 -6.92 -2.68 -1.44
CA LEU A 336 -7.57 -2.35 -2.70
C LEU A 336 -6.99 -1.04 -3.21
N ALA A 337 -6.62 -0.98 -4.47
CA ALA A 337 -6.08 0.22 -5.09
C ALA A 337 -6.69 0.43 -6.47
N VAL A 338 -7.02 1.67 -6.79
CA VAL A 338 -7.51 2.05 -8.13
C VAL A 338 -7.02 3.43 -8.52
N ASP A 339 -6.70 3.59 -9.80
CA ASP A 339 -6.46 4.88 -10.40
C ASP A 339 -6.70 4.82 -11.92
N THR A 340 -7.04 5.96 -12.50
CA THR A 340 -7.18 6.12 -13.93
C THR A 340 -6.61 7.46 -14.36
N ALA A 341 -5.56 7.41 -15.18
CA ALA A 341 -5.09 8.57 -15.93
C ALA A 341 -5.83 8.73 -17.27
N VAL A 342 -6.69 7.77 -17.63
CA VAL A 342 -7.44 7.74 -18.90
C VAL A 342 -8.73 8.54 -18.76
N ASN A 343 -8.56 9.85 -18.53
CA ASN A 343 -9.64 10.83 -18.49
C ASN A 343 -9.11 12.20 -18.96
N GLU A 344 -10.01 13.10 -19.35
CA GLU A 344 -9.66 14.41 -19.92
C GLU A 344 -8.75 15.20 -18.98
N HIS A 345 -9.13 15.33 -17.71
CA HIS A 345 -8.35 16.05 -16.70
C HIS A 345 -6.95 15.45 -16.49
N GLY A 346 -6.83 14.13 -16.47
CA GLY A 346 -5.57 13.41 -16.33
C GLY A 346 -4.61 13.67 -17.50
N VAL A 347 -5.13 13.61 -18.73
CA VAL A 347 -4.36 13.87 -19.95
C VAL A 347 -3.95 15.34 -20.01
N GLU A 348 -4.87 16.27 -19.78
CA GLU A 348 -4.59 17.71 -19.75
C GLU A 348 -3.54 18.07 -18.69
N ARG A 349 -3.65 17.49 -17.48
CA ARG A 349 -2.67 17.69 -16.42
C ARG A 349 -1.30 17.22 -16.89
N MET A 350 -1.17 15.98 -17.35
CA MET A 350 0.10 15.43 -17.84
C MET A 350 0.70 16.29 -18.96
N GLN A 351 -0.14 16.79 -19.86
CA GLN A 351 0.28 17.68 -20.93
C GLN A 351 0.79 19.03 -20.39
N SER A 352 0.07 19.64 -19.45
CA SER A 352 0.42 20.96 -18.88
C SER A 352 1.76 20.97 -18.15
N VAL A 353 2.16 19.85 -17.57
CA VAL A 353 3.44 19.68 -16.87
C VAL A 353 4.52 19.02 -17.74
N GLY A 354 4.23 18.76 -19.02
CA GLY A 354 5.17 18.12 -19.94
C GLY A 354 5.51 16.67 -19.59
N GLU A 355 4.62 15.97 -18.91
CA GLU A 355 4.76 14.55 -18.58
C GLU A 355 4.09 13.64 -19.61
N LEU A 356 3.22 14.14 -20.49
CA LEU A 356 2.52 13.30 -21.46
C LEU A 356 3.47 12.76 -22.55
N PHE A 357 3.29 11.49 -22.93
CA PHE A 357 3.93 10.92 -24.11
C PHE A 357 3.29 11.45 -25.38
N THR A 358 4.07 12.12 -26.22
CA THR A 358 3.65 12.67 -27.50
C THR A 358 4.70 12.40 -28.57
N SER A 359 4.40 12.76 -29.83
CA SER A 359 5.37 12.66 -30.92
C SER A 359 6.63 13.52 -30.67
N SER A 360 6.47 14.66 -29.98
CA SER A 360 7.54 15.60 -29.61
C SER A 360 8.19 15.29 -28.26
N HIS A 361 7.56 14.44 -27.43
CA HIS A 361 8.05 14.04 -26.12
C HIS A 361 7.93 12.53 -25.89
N GLN A 362 8.83 11.77 -26.52
CA GLN A 362 8.84 10.29 -26.47
C GLN A 362 9.35 9.70 -25.14
N THR A 363 9.77 10.56 -24.20
CA THR A 363 10.14 10.18 -22.83
C THR A 363 9.03 10.46 -21.82
N GLY A 364 7.85 10.87 -22.29
CA GLY A 364 6.68 11.08 -21.45
C GLY A 364 6.08 9.79 -20.93
N LYS A 365 4.96 9.92 -20.21
CA LYS A 365 4.14 8.85 -19.66
C LYS A 365 2.95 8.65 -20.57
N VAL A 366 2.61 7.38 -20.77
CA VAL A 366 1.40 6.98 -21.47
C VAL A 366 0.29 6.85 -20.42
N PRO A 367 -0.83 7.60 -20.52
CA PRO A 367 -1.97 7.44 -19.62
C PRO A 367 -2.48 6.00 -19.60
N GLY A 368 -2.54 5.43 -18.40
CA GLY A 368 -3.07 4.10 -18.16
C GLY A 368 -4.08 4.11 -17.02
N GLU A 369 -4.68 2.96 -16.78
CA GLU A 369 -5.60 2.76 -15.68
C GLU A 369 -5.55 1.32 -15.20
N ALA A 370 -5.81 1.14 -13.91
CA ALA A 370 -5.83 -0.16 -13.30
C ALA A 370 -6.60 -0.13 -11.98
N ALA A 371 -7.08 -1.30 -11.59
CA ALA A 371 -7.43 -1.60 -10.22
C ALA A 371 -6.75 -2.89 -9.79
N ALA A 372 -6.41 -3.01 -8.51
CA ALA A 372 -5.73 -4.17 -7.96
C ALA A 372 -6.21 -4.46 -6.54
N GLY A 373 -6.27 -5.74 -6.20
CA GLY A 373 -6.59 -6.26 -4.88
C GLY A 373 -5.54 -7.25 -4.41
N LEU A 374 -5.17 -7.18 -3.14
CA LEU A 374 -4.26 -8.13 -2.49
C LEU A 374 -4.78 -8.46 -1.09
N LEU A 375 -4.95 -9.75 -0.80
CA LEU A 375 -5.36 -10.24 0.52
C LEU A 375 -4.16 -10.87 1.22
N LEU A 376 -3.69 -10.22 2.28
CA LEU A 376 -2.57 -10.66 3.09
C LEU A 376 -3.05 -11.24 4.42
N ALA A 377 -2.36 -12.28 4.86
CA ALA A 377 -2.48 -12.87 6.19
C ALA A 377 -1.13 -12.91 6.89
N ASN A 378 -1.12 -12.63 8.19
CA ASN A 378 0.11 -12.75 8.96
C ASN A 378 0.45 -14.22 9.28
N ALA A 379 1.65 -14.45 9.81
CA ALA A 379 2.15 -15.78 10.18
C ALA A 379 1.27 -16.54 11.19
N HIS A 380 0.43 -15.82 11.94
CA HIS A 380 -0.46 -16.38 12.96
C HIS A 380 -1.83 -16.79 12.43
N TRP A 381 -2.07 -16.61 11.13
CA TRP A 381 -3.33 -17.00 10.51
C TRP A 381 -3.57 -18.51 10.62
N GLN A 382 -4.75 -18.87 11.11
CA GLN A 382 -5.13 -20.26 11.35
C GLN A 382 -5.35 -20.97 10.01
N GLY A 383 -4.94 -22.24 9.91
CA GLY A 383 -4.94 -22.98 8.65
C GLY A 383 -3.69 -22.79 7.80
N LEU A 384 -2.75 -21.90 8.16
CA LEU A 384 -1.45 -21.81 7.46
C LEU A 384 -0.65 -23.13 7.46
N ALA A 385 -0.86 -23.95 8.50
CA ALA A 385 -0.20 -25.25 8.69
C ALA A 385 -0.96 -26.44 8.09
N GLU A 386 -2.29 -26.32 7.89
CA GLU A 386 -3.20 -27.42 7.52
C GLU A 386 -3.75 -27.29 6.09
N ALA A 387 -3.74 -26.08 5.52
CA ALA A 387 -4.45 -25.81 4.29
C ALA A 387 -3.82 -26.48 3.06
N GLN A 388 -4.66 -26.47 2.02
CA GLN A 388 -4.39 -26.57 0.58
C GLN A 388 -3.26 -25.59 0.14
N ALA A 389 -2.08 -25.70 0.75
CA ALA A 389 -0.89 -24.85 0.61
C ALA A 389 -0.32 -24.81 -0.81
N ALA A 390 -0.85 -25.64 -1.72
CA ALA A 390 -0.44 -25.70 -3.11
C ALA A 390 -0.70 -24.40 -3.89
N SER A 391 -1.50 -23.46 -3.38
CA SER A 391 -1.82 -22.23 -4.12
C SER A 391 -1.33 -20.93 -3.49
N TRP A 392 -1.14 -20.83 -2.17
CA TRP A 392 -0.77 -19.55 -1.54
C TRP A 392 0.66 -19.10 -1.88
N VAL A 393 0.91 -17.81 -1.75
CA VAL A 393 2.21 -17.21 -2.06
C VAL A 393 2.77 -16.56 -0.80
N ARG A 394 4.01 -16.87 -0.43
CA ARG A 394 4.75 -16.13 0.58
C ARG A 394 5.21 -14.79 0.00
N MET A 395 4.98 -13.72 0.75
CA MET A 395 5.50 -12.38 0.48
C MET A 395 6.41 -11.95 1.63
N TRP A 396 7.68 -11.70 1.34
CA TRP A 396 8.60 -11.17 2.36
C TRP A 396 8.46 -9.67 2.50
N ARG A 397 8.98 -9.15 3.62
CA ARG A 397 9.06 -7.72 3.89
C ARG A 397 9.73 -6.99 2.72
N PRO A 398 9.15 -5.87 2.21
CA PRO A 398 9.67 -5.20 1.03
C PRO A 398 11.07 -4.61 1.27
N VAL A 399 11.89 -4.61 0.22
CA VAL A 399 13.17 -3.90 0.20
C VAL A 399 12.92 -2.50 -0.37
N LEU A 400 12.99 -1.50 0.50
CA LEU A 400 12.81 -0.09 0.16
C LEU A 400 14.18 0.57 -0.01
N ALA A 401 14.38 1.27 -1.12
CA ALA A 401 15.60 2.03 -1.39
C ALA A 401 15.28 3.33 -2.13
N THR A 402 16.13 4.35 -1.94
CA THR A 402 15.97 5.65 -2.59
C THR A 402 17.25 6.00 -3.33
N ARG A 403 17.10 6.44 -4.58
CA ARG A 403 18.20 6.90 -5.41
C ARG A 403 18.71 8.26 -4.94
N ASP A 404 20.00 8.48 -5.05
CA ASP A 404 20.66 9.76 -4.82
C ASP A 404 20.37 10.78 -5.94
N LYS A 405 20.10 10.29 -7.15
CA LYS A 405 19.78 11.08 -8.34
C LYS A 405 18.54 10.52 -9.04
N SER A 406 17.66 11.43 -9.45
CA SER A 406 16.51 11.12 -10.31
C SER A 406 16.91 10.23 -11.49
N ALA A 407 16.13 9.17 -11.73
CA ALA A 407 16.26 8.31 -12.90
C ALA A 407 15.94 9.06 -14.21
N ASP A 408 15.28 10.22 -14.12
CA ASP A 408 14.94 11.07 -15.27
C ASP A 408 16.00 12.16 -15.52
N ALA A 409 17.02 12.28 -14.66
CA ALA A 409 18.07 13.28 -14.86
C ALA A 409 19.08 12.85 -15.94
N ALA A 410 19.55 13.82 -16.72
CA ALA A 410 20.45 13.59 -17.84
C ALA A 410 21.74 12.83 -17.46
N GLY A 411 22.24 12.00 -18.38
CA GLY A 411 23.47 11.22 -18.24
C GLY A 411 23.22 9.71 -18.18
N ARG A 412 24.27 8.94 -17.82
CA ARG A 412 24.13 7.49 -17.64
C ARG A 412 23.23 7.19 -16.46
N VAL A 413 22.30 6.26 -16.65
CA VAL A 413 21.41 5.76 -15.62
C VAL A 413 22.18 4.78 -14.75
N GLY A 414 22.29 5.07 -13.46
CA GLY A 414 22.93 4.15 -12.50
C GLY A 414 21.96 3.05 -12.07
N ALA A 415 22.42 1.80 -12.05
CA ALA A 415 21.62 0.63 -11.70
C ALA A 415 21.87 0.11 -10.26
N THR A 416 22.89 0.62 -9.58
CA THR A 416 23.40 0.08 -8.31
C THR A 416 22.35 0.00 -7.21
N THR A 417 21.54 1.05 -7.01
CA THR A 417 20.50 1.07 -5.96
C THR A 417 19.48 -0.06 -6.15
N LEU A 418 19.00 -0.24 -7.38
CA LEU A 418 18.07 -1.32 -7.71
C LEU A 418 18.76 -2.68 -7.66
N GLY A 419 20.00 -2.79 -8.13
CA GLY A 419 20.77 -4.04 -8.10
C GLY A 419 20.96 -4.57 -6.68
N VAL A 420 21.31 -3.70 -5.72
CA VAL A 420 21.40 -4.06 -4.30
C VAL A 420 20.04 -4.51 -3.76
N ALA A 421 18.96 -3.81 -4.10
CA ALA A 421 17.62 -4.18 -3.66
C ALA A 421 17.17 -5.56 -4.21
N LEU A 422 17.45 -5.83 -5.49
CA LEU A 422 17.19 -7.12 -6.14
C LEU A 422 18.01 -8.25 -5.49
N GLN A 423 19.30 -8.04 -5.25
CA GLN A 423 20.16 -9.03 -4.58
C GLN A 423 19.66 -9.34 -3.17
N GLN A 424 19.28 -8.31 -2.42
CA GLN A 424 18.75 -8.49 -1.07
C GLN A 424 17.44 -9.27 -1.08
N ALA A 425 16.49 -8.91 -1.95
CA ALA A 425 15.20 -9.61 -2.07
C ALA A 425 15.40 -11.07 -2.52
N ALA A 426 16.25 -11.30 -3.53
CA ALA A 426 16.56 -12.64 -4.02
C ALA A 426 17.18 -13.55 -2.96
N SER A 427 18.01 -13.02 -2.06
CA SER A 427 18.64 -13.80 -0.99
C SER A 427 17.63 -14.43 -0.02
N LEU A 428 16.40 -13.92 0.05
CA LEU A 428 15.33 -14.44 0.90
C LEU A 428 14.73 -15.75 0.37
N ASN A 429 14.73 -15.91 -0.95
CA ASN A 429 14.09 -17.03 -1.64
C ASN A 429 14.97 -18.30 -1.68
N GLN A 430 16.30 -18.17 -1.57
CA GLN A 430 17.26 -19.28 -1.70
C GLN A 430 17.08 -20.16 -2.96
N ALA A 431 16.39 -19.64 -3.99
CA ALA A 431 16.07 -20.37 -5.21
C ALA A 431 17.25 -20.40 -6.19
N ASP A 432 17.22 -21.35 -7.13
CA ASP A 432 18.11 -21.34 -8.28
C ASP A 432 17.83 -20.10 -9.15
N LYS A 433 18.88 -19.52 -9.71
CA LYS A 433 18.79 -18.30 -10.52
C LYS A 433 17.94 -18.50 -11.76
N ASP A 434 17.97 -19.71 -12.32
CA ASP A 434 17.21 -20.07 -13.53
C ASP A 434 15.69 -20.18 -13.27
N ALA A 435 15.28 -20.17 -11.99
CA ALA A 435 13.88 -20.23 -11.58
C ALA A 435 13.32 -18.85 -11.16
N VAL A 436 14.06 -17.75 -11.37
CA VAL A 436 13.64 -16.41 -10.97
C VAL A 436 12.89 -15.69 -12.10
N LEU A 437 11.64 -15.30 -11.82
CA LEU A 437 10.89 -14.35 -12.63
C LEU A 437 10.96 -12.95 -12.02
N VAL A 438 10.92 -11.92 -12.86
CA VAL A 438 10.80 -10.53 -12.42
C VAL A 438 9.59 -9.90 -13.07
N VAL A 439 8.71 -9.30 -12.27
CA VAL A 439 7.59 -8.51 -12.76
C VAL A 439 7.81 -7.07 -12.34
N SER A 440 7.74 -6.12 -13.27
CA SER A 440 8.07 -4.72 -12.99
C SER A 440 7.13 -3.72 -13.64
N ASP A 441 6.88 -2.62 -12.95
CA ASP A 441 6.16 -1.44 -13.47
C ASP A 441 7.01 -0.58 -14.43
N ALA A 442 8.22 -1.02 -14.80
CA ALA A 442 9.05 -0.32 -15.78
C ALA A 442 8.27 -0.10 -17.08
N ASP A 443 8.18 1.16 -17.50
CA ASP A 443 7.50 1.56 -18.73
C ASP A 443 8.46 1.65 -19.92
N HIS A 444 7.97 2.21 -21.02
CA HIS A 444 8.71 2.35 -22.27
C HIS A 444 9.93 3.27 -22.17
N ARG A 445 10.05 4.09 -21.11
CA ARG A 445 11.16 5.04 -20.99
C ARG A 445 12.47 4.28 -20.85
N ALA A 446 13.44 4.66 -21.69
CA ALA A 446 14.75 4.02 -21.71
C ALA A 446 15.45 4.04 -20.34
N SER A 447 15.21 5.08 -19.53
CA SER A 447 15.77 5.17 -18.19
C SER A 447 15.30 4.04 -17.27
N ARG A 448 14.01 3.68 -17.33
CA ARG A 448 13.44 2.58 -16.51
C ARG A 448 13.89 1.22 -17.00
N THR A 449 13.87 1.03 -18.32
CA THR A 449 14.24 -0.26 -18.92
C THR A 449 15.73 -0.56 -18.73
N ALA A 450 16.61 0.42 -19.00
CA ALA A 450 18.05 0.24 -18.84
C ALA A 450 18.44 -0.02 -17.37
N GLU A 451 17.89 0.75 -16.43
CA GLU A 451 18.13 0.54 -15.00
C GLU A 451 17.72 -0.86 -14.56
N LEU A 452 16.51 -1.30 -14.92
CA LEU A 452 16.00 -2.61 -14.55
C LEU A 452 16.87 -3.73 -15.12
N PHE A 453 17.24 -3.66 -16.40
CA PHE A 453 17.97 -4.73 -17.05
C PHE A 453 19.43 -4.80 -16.60
N GLU A 454 20.09 -3.64 -16.41
CA GLU A 454 21.45 -3.59 -15.87
C GLU A 454 21.47 -4.08 -14.41
N ALA A 455 20.53 -3.62 -13.59
CA ALA A 455 20.41 -4.06 -12.19
C ALA A 455 20.12 -5.55 -12.07
N PHE A 456 19.26 -6.09 -12.94
CA PHE A 456 18.94 -7.51 -12.95
C PHE A 456 20.14 -8.36 -13.38
N GLN A 457 20.90 -7.96 -14.42
CA GLN A 457 22.10 -8.68 -14.84
C GLN A 457 23.18 -8.67 -13.75
N ASP A 458 23.34 -7.57 -13.02
CA ASP A 458 24.26 -7.48 -11.89
C ASP A 458 23.81 -8.37 -10.71
N ALA A 459 22.50 -8.47 -10.46
CA ALA A 459 21.95 -9.30 -9.40
C ALA A 459 21.94 -10.81 -9.75
N MET A 460 21.64 -11.13 -11.01
CA MET A 460 21.42 -12.47 -11.54
C MET A 460 22.25 -12.71 -12.80
N PRO A 461 23.59 -12.77 -12.68
CA PRO A 461 24.45 -12.98 -13.83
C PRO A 461 24.17 -14.34 -14.48
N GLY A 462 24.02 -14.34 -15.80
CA GLY A 462 23.76 -15.55 -16.60
C GLY A 462 22.29 -15.77 -16.99
N VAL A 463 21.35 -15.06 -16.36
CA VAL A 463 19.93 -15.13 -16.72
C VAL A 463 19.61 -14.07 -17.78
N ASP A 464 18.95 -14.47 -18.86
CA ASP A 464 18.53 -13.53 -19.91
C ASP A 464 17.37 -12.64 -19.40
N PRO A 465 17.57 -11.31 -19.26
CA PRO A 465 16.52 -10.41 -18.84
C PRO A 465 15.30 -10.44 -19.76
N MET A 466 15.48 -10.77 -21.04
CA MET A 466 14.39 -10.77 -22.01
C MET A 466 13.41 -11.92 -21.86
N LEU A 467 13.83 -12.97 -21.15
CA LEU A 467 12.99 -14.11 -20.80
C LEU A 467 12.46 -14.02 -19.37
N ALA A 468 13.28 -13.50 -18.44
CA ALA A 468 12.94 -13.46 -17.02
C ALA A 468 12.10 -12.23 -16.62
N VAL A 469 12.17 -11.12 -17.35
CA VAL A 469 11.57 -9.84 -16.95
C VAL A 469 10.30 -9.54 -17.75
N THR A 470 9.17 -9.42 -17.04
CA THR A 470 7.90 -8.90 -17.58
C THR A 470 7.71 -7.44 -17.13
N ARG A 471 7.59 -6.51 -18.09
CA ARG A 471 7.39 -5.08 -17.86
C ARG A 471 5.93 -4.69 -18.07
N VAL A 472 5.13 -4.69 -17.00
CA VAL A 472 3.70 -4.33 -17.09
C VAL A 472 3.50 -2.85 -17.45
N GLY A 473 4.40 -1.96 -17.03
CA GLY A 473 4.32 -0.53 -17.36
C GLY A 473 4.46 -0.24 -18.86
N GLU A 474 5.13 -1.11 -19.62
CA GLU A 474 5.23 -0.99 -21.08
C GLU A 474 3.88 -1.22 -21.77
N ALA A 475 3.08 -2.16 -21.24
CA ALA A 475 1.79 -2.52 -21.80
C ALA A 475 0.65 -1.64 -21.26
N CYS A 476 0.69 -1.32 -19.97
CA CYS A 476 -0.39 -0.68 -19.23
C CYS A 476 -0.16 0.80 -18.90
N GLY A 477 0.99 1.38 -19.25
CA GLY A 477 1.26 2.80 -19.05
C GLY A 477 1.39 3.22 -17.58
N GLU A 478 1.01 4.46 -17.29
CA GLU A 478 0.96 5.05 -15.95
C GLU A 478 -0.38 4.69 -15.29
N MET A 479 -0.33 3.73 -14.37
CA MET A 479 -1.49 3.18 -13.65
C MET A 479 -1.80 3.92 -12.33
N GLY A 480 -1.15 5.07 -12.07
CA GLY A 480 -1.38 5.88 -10.88
C GLY A 480 -1.14 5.10 -9.58
N LEU A 481 -2.01 5.25 -8.59
CA LEU A 481 -1.92 4.52 -7.31
C LEU A 481 -1.93 3.00 -7.49
N ALA A 482 -2.71 2.45 -8.42
CA ALA A 482 -2.83 1.00 -8.60
C ALA A 482 -1.49 0.32 -8.96
N ARG A 483 -0.55 1.06 -9.58
CA ARG A 483 0.80 0.55 -9.89
C ARG A 483 1.54 0.02 -8.65
N THR A 484 1.18 0.49 -7.46
CA THR A 484 1.83 0.03 -6.22
C THR A 484 1.59 -1.45 -5.94
N LEU A 485 0.50 -2.05 -6.46
CA LEU A 485 0.18 -3.46 -6.22
C LEU A 485 0.38 -4.33 -7.46
N VAL A 486 0.19 -3.78 -8.66
CA VAL A 486 0.10 -4.56 -9.91
C VAL A 486 1.29 -5.50 -10.13
N PRO A 487 2.57 -5.09 -10.00
CA PRO A 487 3.71 -6.01 -10.10
C PRO A 487 3.64 -7.20 -9.14
N SER A 488 3.27 -6.98 -7.87
CA SER A 488 3.17 -8.03 -6.85
C SER A 488 1.98 -8.96 -7.11
N VAL A 489 0.84 -8.42 -7.55
CA VAL A 489 -0.33 -9.21 -7.95
C VAL A 489 0.00 -10.12 -9.15
N LEU A 490 0.61 -9.56 -10.20
CA LEU A 490 0.99 -10.33 -11.38
C LEU A 490 2.09 -11.34 -11.09
N ALA A 491 3.02 -11.04 -10.19
CA ALA A 491 4.01 -12.00 -9.72
C ALA A 491 3.36 -13.17 -8.95
N CYS A 492 2.32 -12.93 -8.15
CA CYS A 492 1.54 -14.00 -7.53
C CYS A 492 0.85 -14.88 -8.59
N ALA A 493 0.19 -14.26 -9.57
CA ALA A 493 -0.46 -14.98 -10.66
C ALA A 493 0.54 -15.80 -11.48
N ALA A 494 1.74 -15.26 -11.75
CA ALA A 494 2.82 -15.97 -12.42
C ALA A 494 3.24 -17.23 -11.66
N LEU A 495 3.41 -17.12 -10.34
CA LEU A 495 3.78 -18.26 -9.48
C LEU A 495 2.67 -19.33 -9.42
N ARG A 496 1.40 -18.93 -9.40
CA ARG A 496 0.27 -19.86 -9.42
C ARG A 496 0.07 -20.53 -10.78
N ALA A 497 0.43 -19.85 -11.86
CA ALA A 497 0.40 -20.38 -13.21
C ALA A 497 1.62 -21.25 -13.55
N GLY A 498 2.74 -21.03 -12.84
CA GLY A 498 3.99 -21.73 -13.06
C GLY A 498 3.91 -23.22 -12.75
N GLU A 499 4.52 -24.03 -13.61
CA GLU A 499 4.62 -25.48 -13.40
C GLU A 499 5.88 -25.87 -12.60
N ALA A 500 6.87 -24.98 -12.53
CA ALA A 500 8.12 -25.21 -11.83
C ALA A 500 7.95 -25.01 -10.31
N ALA A 501 8.09 -26.10 -9.55
CA ALA A 501 7.85 -26.13 -8.11
C ALA A 501 8.81 -25.24 -7.29
N ASP A 502 9.95 -24.85 -7.87
CA ASP A 502 10.98 -23.98 -7.31
C ASP A 502 11.01 -22.58 -7.90
N GLN A 503 10.04 -22.24 -8.76
CA GLN A 503 9.92 -20.90 -9.31
C GLN A 503 9.68 -19.88 -8.20
N VAL A 504 10.40 -18.76 -8.29
CA VAL A 504 10.23 -17.61 -7.40
C VAL A 504 10.09 -16.34 -8.22
N ALA A 505 9.50 -15.32 -7.63
CA ALA A 505 9.27 -14.05 -8.31
C ALA A 505 9.81 -12.87 -7.49
N LEU A 506 10.28 -11.85 -8.21
CA LEU A 506 10.60 -10.54 -7.67
C LEU A 506 9.66 -9.52 -8.32
N ALA A 507 8.86 -8.83 -7.52
CA ALA A 507 8.09 -7.68 -7.98
C ALA A 507 8.92 -6.40 -7.76
N ALA A 508 9.27 -5.70 -8.85
CA ALA A 508 10.15 -4.53 -8.83
C ALA A 508 9.40 -3.26 -9.27
N HIS A 509 9.29 -2.30 -8.37
CA HIS A 509 8.70 -0.98 -8.63
C HIS A 509 9.82 0.05 -8.86
N VAL A 510 9.88 0.54 -10.10
CA VAL A 510 10.93 1.43 -10.62
C VAL A 510 10.35 2.67 -11.30
N GLN A 511 9.03 2.77 -11.49
CA GLN A 511 8.43 3.89 -12.24
C GLN A 511 8.71 5.27 -11.58
N SER A 512 8.79 5.33 -10.25
CA SER A 512 9.22 6.51 -9.50
C SER A 512 10.57 7.05 -9.98
N SER A 513 10.75 8.37 -9.94
CA SER A 513 12.04 8.98 -10.28
C SER A 513 13.15 8.66 -9.26
N HIS A 514 12.80 8.35 -8.02
CA HIS A 514 13.78 8.12 -6.94
C HIS A 514 13.57 6.81 -6.18
N GLU A 515 12.33 6.42 -5.91
CA GLU A 515 12.04 5.32 -5.00
C GLU A 515 12.12 3.97 -5.74
N ARG A 516 12.73 2.98 -5.09
CA ARG A 516 12.82 1.60 -5.57
C ARG A 516 12.23 0.69 -4.51
N VAL A 517 11.29 -0.14 -4.93
CA VAL A 517 10.73 -1.19 -4.08
C VAL A 517 10.93 -2.53 -4.76
N VAL A 518 11.45 -3.51 -4.03
CA VAL A 518 11.52 -4.90 -4.49
C VAL A 518 10.85 -5.80 -3.46
N VAL A 519 9.91 -6.62 -3.91
CA VAL A 519 9.19 -7.59 -3.08
C VAL A 519 9.55 -9.00 -3.55
N ALA A 520 10.09 -9.81 -2.65
CA ALA A 520 10.32 -11.22 -2.91
C ALA A 520 9.03 -12.02 -2.69
N LEU A 521 8.75 -12.94 -3.61
CA LEU A 521 7.58 -13.79 -3.63
C LEU A 521 7.98 -15.24 -3.98
N ALA A 522 7.35 -16.21 -3.34
CA ALA A 522 7.56 -17.63 -3.62
C ALA A 522 6.31 -18.45 -3.26
N PRO A 523 6.08 -19.61 -3.87
CA PRO A 523 5.02 -20.52 -3.43
C PRO A 523 5.12 -20.85 -1.94
N TRP A 524 4.00 -20.86 -1.23
CA TRP A 524 3.96 -21.19 0.20
C TRP A 524 4.17 -22.70 0.39
N ARG A 525 5.25 -23.10 1.06
CA ARG A 525 5.54 -24.50 1.34
C ARG A 525 5.19 -24.84 2.79
N ALA A 526 4.30 -25.82 2.98
CA ALA A 526 3.96 -26.33 4.30
C ALA A 526 5.22 -26.85 5.02
N GLY A 527 5.42 -26.44 6.28
CA GLY A 527 6.55 -26.87 7.11
C GLY A 527 7.81 -26.00 7.02
N GLU A 528 7.87 -25.01 6.13
CA GLU A 528 8.94 -24.01 6.19
C GLU A 528 8.73 -23.07 7.39
N PRO A 529 9.79 -22.75 8.16
CA PRO A 529 9.68 -21.90 9.33
C PRO A 529 9.30 -20.47 8.90
N VAL A 530 8.14 -20.01 9.38
CA VAL A 530 7.75 -18.61 9.27
C VAL A 530 8.40 -17.86 10.42
N VAL A 531 9.24 -16.87 10.10
CA VAL A 531 9.78 -15.97 11.13
C VAL A 531 8.64 -15.03 11.51
N ALA A 532 8.11 -15.22 12.73
CA ALA A 532 7.14 -14.35 13.37
C ALA A 532 7.86 -13.37 14.30
#